data_AF-A0AAD4DAD5-F1
#
_entry.id   AF-A0AAD4DAD5-F1
#
_cell.length_a   1.000
_cell.length_b   1.000
_cell.length_c   1.000
_cell.angle_alpha   90.00
_cell.angle_beta   90.00
_cell.angle_gamma   90.00
#
_symmetry.space_group_name_H-M   'P 1'
#
loop_
_entity.id
_entity.type
_entity.pdbx_description
1 polymer ?
#
loop_
_entity_poly.entity_id
_entity_poly.type
_entity_poly.pdbx_seq_one_letter_code
_entity_poly.pdbx_strand_id
1 'polypeptide(L)'
;MIKSIKDPCILMAERRLEPDLVVYSLGPSPNLNITLDITEYVLGDVTVLEADNWMEDTVRAKVYQYFSHPDINDVINFQVDFRERYNNVHLWADLHSTDAEGRKREAKIMKNHCARIDVEFIFPKLSDSNIRLAVNTRKGGDIRIRTEGKLVIIDDMKLETTVGDILFEAGSVRNSAKLKTGRGKIQGTIRSMQQVEATTTLGDIGLVVDASPGELGTSSDNLNITLQSAKSSIDLGLIQRYHGWFSLKSGIDKPTFTLSPDYTDIVSITKSSATSLSGWCQREPCKALLMSV
;
A
#
# COMPACT_ATOMS: atom_id res chain seq x y z
N MET A 1 0.22 -29.99 -6.46
CA MET A 1 -0.87 -28.99 -6.41
C MET A 1 -1.29 -28.83 -4.95
N ILE A 2 -0.82 -27.77 -4.28
CA ILE A 2 -1.29 -27.44 -2.94
C ILE A 2 -2.63 -26.72 -3.14
N LYS A 3 -3.75 -27.36 -2.75
CA LYS A 3 -5.04 -26.66 -2.66
C LYS A 3 -4.85 -25.53 -1.65
N SER A 4 -4.93 -24.27 -2.07
CA SER A 4 -5.01 -23.18 -1.10
C SER A 4 -6.32 -23.40 -0.32
N ILE A 5 -6.20 -23.63 0.98
CA ILE A 5 -7.36 -23.63 1.86
C ILE A 5 -7.77 -22.15 1.94
N LYS A 6 -8.69 -21.74 1.07
CA LYS A 6 -9.32 -20.42 1.17
C LYS A 6 -9.92 -20.30 2.57
N ASP A 7 -9.68 -19.18 3.23
CA ASP A 7 -10.24 -18.89 4.54
C ASP A 7 -11.76 -19.12 4.50
N PRO A 8 -12.36 -19.84 5.47
CA PRO A 8 -13.80 -20.04 5.55
C PRO A 8 -14.59 -18.73 5.43
N CYS A 9 -14.04 -17.61 5.89
CA CYS A 9 -14.64 -16.29 5.76
C CYS A 9 -14.66 -15.77 4.32
N ILE A 10 -13.63 -16.05 3.53
CA ILE A 10 -13.60 -15.72 2.08
C ILE A 10 -14.67 -16.55 1.36
N LEU A 11 -14.77 -17.85 1.67
CA LEU A 11 -15.77 -18.73 1.07
C LEU A 11 -17.21 -18.39 1.47
N MET A 12 -17.43 -17.80 2.65
CA MET A 12 -18.75 -17.34 3.09
C MET A 12 -19.13 -15.96 2.51
N ALA A 13 -18.17 -15.03 2.39
CA ALA A 13 -18.43 -13.76 1.71
C ALA A 13 -18.82 -13.96 0.24
N GLU A 14 -18.17 -14.92 -0.45
CA GLU A 14 -18.52 -15.33 -1.82
C GLU A 14 -19.95 -15.92 -1.96
N ARG A 15 -20.63 -16.28 -0.85
CA ARG A 15 -21.98 -16.88 -0.85
C ARG A 15 -23.14 -15.90 -0.62
N ARG A 16 -22.90 -14.70 -0.08
CA ARG A 16 -23.91 -13.63 -0.06
C ARG A 16 -23.83 -12.88 -1.39
N LEU A 17 -24.97 -12.71 -2.05
CA LEU A 17 -25.02 -12.17 -3.42
C LEU A 17 -24.76 -10.66 -3.47
N GLU A 18 -25.03 -9.90 -2.40
CA GLU A 18 -24.84 -8.44 -2.39
C GLU A 18 -24.33 -7.96 -1.02
N PRO A 19 -23.22 -7.20 -0.96
CA PRO A 19 -22.76 -6.54 0.26
C PRO A 19 -23.65 -5.37 0.66
N ASP A 20 -23.68 -5.07 1.97
CA ASP A 20 -24.18 -3.79 2.44
C ASP A 20 -23.15 -2.71 2.08
N LEU A 21 -23.54 -1.76 1.23
CA LEU A 21 -22.69 -0.68 0.75
C LEU A 21 -22.98 0.62 1.52
N VAL A 22 -21.95 1.20 2.12
CA VAL A 22 -21.99 2.55 2.68
C VAL A 22 -20.98 3.43 1.97
N VAL A 23 -21.39 4.64 1.59
CA VAL A 23 -20.52 5.61 0.89
C VAL A 23 -20.31 6.83 1.79
N TYR A 24 -19.05 7.16 2.04
CA TYR A 24 -18.64 8.33 2.80
C TYR A 24 -17.96 9.34 1.88
N SER A 25 -18.29 10.62 2.04
CA SER A 25 -17.49 11.73 1.51
C SER A 25 -16.53 12.17 2.60
N LEU A 26 -15.22 12.07 2.32
CA LEU A 26 -14.16 12.31 3.29
C LEU A 26 -13.66 13.75 3.30
N GLY A 27 -14.28 14.61 2.49
CA GLY A 27 -13.92 16.01 2.33
C GLY A 27 -13.04 16.29 1.11
N PRO A 28 -12.72 17.58 0.88
CA PRO A 28 -11.95 18.02 -0.28
C PRO A 28 -10.49 17.59 -0.21
N SER A 29 -9.87 17.43 -1.38
CA SER A 29 -8.54 16.84 -1.57
C SER A 29 -7.35 17.58 -0.92
N PRO A 30 -7.27 18.93 -0.81
CA PRO A 30 -6.03 19.54 -0.33
C PRO A 30 -5.79 19.30 1.17
N ASN A 31 -4.69 18.59 1.47
CA ASN A 31 -4.16 18.33 2.81
C ASN A 31 -5.02 17.38 3.67
N LEU A 32 -5.45 16.26 3.10
CA LEU A 32 -6.23 15.23 3.80
C LEU A 32 -5.31 14.13 4.38
N ASN A 33 -5.45 13.84 5.67
CA ASN A 33 -4.82 12.69 6.32
C ASN A 33 -5.87 11.60 6.49
N ILE A 34 -5.73 10.48 5.80
CA ILE A 34 -6.65 9.33 5.87
C ILE A 34 -5.95 8.21 6.62
N THR A 35 -6.56 7.75 7.71
CA THR A 35 -6.12 6.56 8.44
C THR A 35 -7.24 5.53 8.43
N LEU A 36 -6.92 4.30 8.02
CA LEU A 36 -7.81 3.14 8.11
C LEU A 36 -7.18 2.10 9.03
N ASP A 37 -7.84 1.81 10.15
CA ASP A 37 -7.46 0.75 11.09
C ASP A 37 -8.52 -0.36 11.10
N ILE A 38 -8.16 -1.54 10.57
CA ILE A 38 -9.01 -2.74 10.60
C ILE A 38 -8.45 -3.71 11.64
N THR A 39 -9.24 -4.02 12.67
CA THR A 39 -8.77 -4.78 13.85
C THR A 39 -8.84 -6.30 13.68
N GLU A 40 -8.50 -7.02 14.76
CA GLU A 40 -8.26 -8.47 14.84
C GLU A 40 -9.48 -9.38 14.57
N TYR A 41 -10.59 -8.87 14.05
CA TYR A 41 -11.78 -9.70 13.76
C TYR A 41 -12.38 -9.51 12.38
N VAL A 42 -11.85 -8.55 11.61
CA VAL A 42 -12.36 -8.18 10.30
C VAL A 42 -11.27 -8.48 9.27
N LEU A 43 -11.64 -9.22 8.23
CA LEU A 43 -10.81 -9.42 7.04
C LEU A 43 -11.31 -8.45 5.97
N GLY A 44 -10.43 -7.88 5.17
CA GLY A 44 -10.89 -6.86 4.23
C GLY A 44 -9.85 -6.49 3.21
N ASP A 45 -10.27 -6.45 1.95
CA ASP A 45 -9.42 -5.91 0.92
C ASP A 45 -9.54 -4.38 0.94
N VAL A 46 -8.40 -3.70 0.92
CA VAL A 46 -8.36 -2.23 0.81
C VAL A 46 -7.90 -1.89 -0.58
N THR A 47 -8.75 -1.24 -1.36
CA THR A 47 -8.40 -0.80 -2.72
C THR A 47 -8.32 0.72 -2.77
N VAL A 48 -7.29 1.23 -3.42
CA VAL A 48 -7.17 2.65 -3.73
C VAL A 48 -7.34 2.84 -5.23
N LEU A 49 -8.33 3.65 -5.61
CA LEU A 49 -8.79 3.88 -6.97
C LEU A 49 -8.69 5.37 -7.31
N GLU A 50 -8.59 5.64 -8.61
CA GLU A 50 -8.85 6.96 -9.17
C GLU A 50 -10.35 7.09 -9.51
N ALA A 51 -10.92 8.29 -9.32
CA ALA A 51 -12.30 8.59 -9.69
C ALA A 51 -12.49 8.51 -11.21
N ASP A 52 -13.61 7.97 -11.69
CA ASP A 52 -13.93 7.98 -13.13
C ASP A 52 -14.20 9.39 -13.66
N ASN A 53 -14.71 10.27 -12.80
CA ASN A 53 -15.15 11.62 -13.13
C ASN A 53 -14.07 12.67 -12.84
N TRP A 54 -13.72 13.47 -13.85
CA TRP A 54 -12.78 14.59 -13.73
C TRP A 54 -13.26 15.74 -12.84
N MET A 55 -14.57 15.84 -12.61
CA MET A 55 -15.18 16.89 -11.79
C MET A 55 -15.24 16.53 -10.30
N GLU A 56 -14.78 15.34 -9.92
CA GLU A 56 -14.75 14.92 -8.52
C GLU A 56 -13.62 15.66 -7.78
N ASP A 57 -13.96 16.38 -6.71
CA ASP A 57 -13.05 17.21 -5.91
C ASP A 57 -12.90 16.72 -4.46
N THR A 58 -13.71 15.74 -4.05
CA THR A 58 -13.67 15.09 -2.74
C THR A 58 -13.17 13.67 -2.83
N VAL A 59 -12.42 13.23 -1.82
CA VAL A 59 -12.11 11.80 -1.65
C VAL A 59 -13.36 11.08 -1.14
N ARG A 60 -13.69 9.93 -1.73
CA ARG A 60 -14.76 9.05 -1.24
C ARG A 60 -14.19 7.77 -0.66
N ALA A 61 -14.89 7.22 0.33
CA ALA A 61 -14.71 5.84 0.75
C ALA A 61 -15.99 5.06 0.52
N LYS A 62 -15.93 3.99 -0.27
CA LYS A 62 -16.99 2.97 -0.34
C LYS A 62 -16.61 1.82 0.57
N VAL A 63 -17.53 1.44 1.44
CA VAL A 63 -17.34 0.40 2.45
C VAL A 63 -18.35 -0.70 2.18
N TYR A 64 -17.85 -1.86 1.79
CA TYR A 64 -18.64 -3.05 1.49
C TYR A 64 -18.58 -4.00 2.67
N GLN A 65 -19.71 -4.25 3.30
CA GLN A 65 -19.80 -5.07 4.50
C GLN A 65 -20.43 -6.42 4.18
N TYR A 66 -19.70 -7.49 4.48
CA TYR A 66 -20.09 -8.87 4.27
C TYR A 66 -20.11 -9.60 5.60
N PHE A 67 -21.30 -9.90 6.09
CA PHE A 67 -21.48 -10.61 7.35
C PHE A 67 -22.10 -11.97 7.13
N SER A 68 -21.53 -13.00 7.74
CA SER A 68 -22.09 -14.36 7.67
C SER A 68 -23.41 -14.51 8.43
N HIS A 69 -23.74 -13.56 9.32
CA HIS A 69 -24.95 -13.58 10.13
C HIS A 69 -25.42 -12.14 10.45
N PRO A 70 -26.73 -11.84 10.45
CA PRO A 70 -27.25 -10.50 10.75
C PRO A 70 -26.79 -9.93 12.10
N ASP A 71 -26.75 -10.74 13.15
CA ASP A 71 -26.31 -10.34 14.50
C ASP A 71 -24.88 -9.79 14.55
N ILE A 72 -24.07 -9.99 13.51
CA ILE A 72 -22.72 -9.41 13.43
C ILE A 72 -22.78 -7.88 13.26
N ASN A 73 -23.85 -7.34 12.64
CA ASN A 73 -24.05 -5.88 12.55
C ASN A 73 -24.08 -5.23 13.92
N ASP A 74 -24.63 -5.92 14.93
CA ASP A 74 -24.72 -5.41 16.29
C ASP A 74 -23.41 -5.60 17.07
N VAL A 75 -22.48 -6.38 16.53
CA VAL A 75 -21.20 -6.76 17.15
C VAL A 75 -20.04 -5.97 16.55
N ILE A 76 -20.09 -5.61 15.27
CA ILE A 76 -19.03 -4.87 14.60
C ILE A 76 -19.44 -3.41 14.44
N ASN A 77 -18.57 -2.54 14.91
CA ASN A 77 -18.72 -1.12 14.82
C ASN A 77 -17.73 -0.58 13.79
N PHE A 78 -18.24 -0.32 12.58
CA PHE A 78 -17.52 0.48 11.59
C PHE A 78 -17.87 1.96 11.83
N GLN A 79 -16.87 2.79 12.10
CA GLN A 79 -17.09 4.23 12.27
C GLN A 79 -16.10 5.04 11.45
N VAL A 80 -16.57 6.23 11.09
CA VAL A 80 -15.76 7.28 10.47
C VAL A 80 -15.74 8.45 11.44
N ASP A 81 -14.58 8.73 12.03
CA ASP A 81 -14.32 9.92 12.86
C ASP A 81 -13.66 10.97 11.96
N PHE A 82 -14.38 12.05 11.67
CA PHE A 82 -13.84 13.19 10.95
C PHE A 82 -13.46 14.31 11.91
N ARG A 83 -12.16 14.61 11.96
CA ARG A 83 -11.61 15.70 12.76
C ARG A 83 -11.26 16.87 11.87
N GLU A 84 -12.24 17.74 11.62
CA GLU A 84 -12.13 18.94 10.78
C GLU A 84 -10.88 19.76 11.09
N ARG A 85 -10.55 19.96 12.37
CA ARG A 85 -9.42 20.78 12.80
C ARG A 85 -8.05 20.30 12.31
N TYR A 86 -7.94 19.01 11.94
CA TYR A 86 -6.68 18.39 11.53
C TYR A 86 -6.75 17.81 10.11
N ASN A 87 -7.85 18.06 9.38
CA ASN A 87 -8.18 17.38 8.11
C ASN A 87 -7.88 15.89 8.19
N ASN A 88 -8.27 15.27 9.30
CA ASN A 88 -7.98 13.87 9.57
C ASN A 88 -9.26 13.07 9.53
N VAL A 89 -9.27 12.05 8.69
CA VAL A 89 -10.32 11.05 8.60
C VAL A 89 -9.76 9.78 9.18
N HIS A 90 -10.34 9.33 10.29
CA HIS A 90 -10.05 8.02 10.86
C HIS A 90 -11.23 7.09 10.60
N LEU A 91 -11.01 6.10 9.74
CA LEU A 91 -11.92 4.98 9.57
C LEU A 91 -11.42 3.84 10.46
N TRP A 92 -12.28 3.32 11.31
CA TRP A 92 -11.97 2.11 12.07
C TRP A 92 -13.07 1.07 11.93
N ALA A 93 -12.67 -0.19 12.01
CA ALA A 93 -13.57 -1.33 12.10
C ALA A 93 -13.12 -2.20 13.28
N ASP A 94 -13.89 -2.17 14.38
CA ASP A 94 -13.62 -2.98 15.58
C ASP A 94 -14.91 -3.59 16.15
N LEU A 95 -14.75 -4.45 17.15
CA LEU A 95 -15.86 -4.91 17.99
C LEU A 95 -16.53 -3.72 18.71
N HIS A 96 -17.87 -3.76 18.79
CA HIS A 96 -18.70 -2.70 19.34
C HIS A 96 -18.46 -2.49 20.83
N SER A 97 -18.29 -3.58 21.59
CA SER A 97 -18.06 -3.49 23.03
C SER A 97 -16.69 -2.87 23.35
N THR A 98 -16.70 -1.90 24.25
CA THR A 98 -15.47 -1.28 24.78
C THR A 98 -14.98 -1.95 26.06
N ASP A 99 -15.84 -2.68 26.78
CA ASP A 99 -15.48 -3.40 28.00
C ASP A 99 -14.94 -4.82 27.72
N ALA A 100 -14.14 -5.35 28.65
CA ALA A 100 -13.44 -6.61 28.45
C ALA A 100 -14.37 -7.84 28.40
N GLU A 101 -15.52 -7.83 29.09
CA GLU A 101 -16.46 -8.96 29.08
C GLU A 101 -17.30 -8.96 27.81
N GLY A 102 -17.80 -7.79 27.40
CA GLY A 102 -18.44 -7.56 26.11
C GLY A 102 -17.55 -7.99 24.94
N ARG A 103 -16.29 -7.54 24.93
CA ARG A 103 -15.31 -7.96 23.90
C ARG A 103 -15.08 -9.46 23.88
N LYS A 104 -15.02 -10.14 25.03
CA LYS A 104 -14.89 -11.61 25.08
C LYS A 104 -16.12 -12.31 24.51
N ARG A 105 -17.32 -11.80 24.81
CA ARG A 105 -18.58 -12.34 24.29
C ARG A 105 -18.66 -12.15 22.78
N GLU A 106 -18.39 -10.96 22.30
CA GLU A 106 -18.37 -10.61 20.88
C GLU A 106 -17.30 -11.40 20.11
N ALA A 107 -16.09 -11.50 20.65
CA ALA A 107 -15.04 -12.35 20.08
C ALA A 107 -15.46 -13.83 20.01
N LYS A 108 -16.28 -14.32 20.96
CA LYS A 108 -16.84 -15.68 20.92
C LYS A 108 -17.86 -15.84 19.80
N ILE A 109 -18.69 -14.84 19.54
CA ILE A 109 -19.62 -14.82 18.38
C ILE A 109 -18.79 -14.87 17.09
N MET A 110 -17.74 -14.04 17.00
CA MET A 110 -16.79 -14.00 15.89
C MET A 110 -15.94 -15.27 15.70
N LYS A 111 -16.02 -16.27 16.59
CA LYS A 111 -15.40 -17.59 16.36
C LYS A 111 -16.21 -18.46 15.41
N ASN A 112 -17.53 -18.31 15.43
CA ASN A 112 -18.45 -19.12 14.63
C ASN A 112 -18.96 -18.37 13.39
N HIS A 113 -18.65 -17.06 13.33
CA HIS A 113 -19.14 -16.15 12.33
C HIS A 113 -18.00 -15.33 11.75
N CYS A 114 -18.12 -15.02 10.47
CA CYS A 114 -17.17 -14.25 9.70
C CYS A 114 -17.72 -12.87 9.37
N ALA A 115 -16.83 -11.89 9.42
CA ALA A 115 -17.04 -10.56 8.91
C ALA A 115 -15.93 -10.19 7.94
N ARG A 116 -16.33 -9.63 6.80
CA ARG A 116 -15.43 -9.03 5.84
C ARG A 116 -15.86 -7.60 5.55
N ILE A 117 -14.92 -6.67 5.57
CA ILE A 117 -15.17 -5.26 5.24
C ILE A 117 -14.14 -4.84 4.20
N ASP A 118 -14.58 -4.70 2.96
CA ASP A 118 -13.73 -4.17 1.90
C ASP A 118 -13.90 -2.66 1.82
N VAL A 119 -12.81 -1.94 1.65
CA VAL A 119 -12.81 -0.48 1.58
C VAL A 119 -12.18 -0.03 0.27
N GLU A 120 -12.93 0.74 -0.52
CA GLU A 120 -12.42 1.41 -1.71
C GLU A 120 -12.27 2.90 -1.43
N PHE A 121 -11.04 3.40 -1.40
CA PHE A 121 -10.77 4.84 -1.44
C PHE A 121 -10.74 5.29 -2.89
N ILE A 122 -11.56 6.28 -3.23
CA ILE A 122 -11.66 6.84 -4.58
C ILE A 122 -11.15 8.27 -4.51
N PHE A 123 -10.02 8.52 -5.16
CA PHE A 123 -9.36 9.82 -5.18
C PHE A 123 -9.73 10.62 -6.44
N PRO A 124 -9.95 11.94 -6.32
CA PRO A 124 -10.03 12.86 -7.46
C PRO A 124 -8.89 12.66 -8.47
N LYS A 125 -9.20 12.70 -9.78
CA LYS A 125 -8.18 12.57 -10.84
C LYS A 125 -7.09 13.63 -10.73
N LEU A 126 -7.48 14.86 -10.43
CA LEU A 126 -6.56 15.99 -10.23
C LEU A 126 -6.33 16.19 -8.74
N SER A 127 -5.50 15.33 -8.16
CA SER A 127 -5.08 15.39 -6.77
C SER A 127 -3.56 15.60 -6.70
N ASP A 128 -3.11 16.85 -6.88
CA ASP A 128 -1.73 17.26 -6.55
C ASP A 128 -1.55 17.55 -5.04
N SER A 129 -2.56 17.18 -4.26
CA SER A 129 -2.71 17.50 -2.86
C SER A 129 -1.80 16.66 -1.95
N ASN A 130 -1.42 17.26 -0.83
CA ASN A 130 -0.64 16.62 0.25
C ASN A 130 -1.49 15.58 1.01
N ILE A 131 -1.85 14.50 0.33
CA ILE A 131 -2.66 13.43 0.92
C ILE A 131 -1.74 12.45 1.61
N ARG A 132 -2.01 12.17 2.88
CA ARG A 132 -1.35 11.08 3.59
C ARG A 132 -2.31 9.92 3.76
N LEU A 133 -1.88 8.72 3.38
CA LEU A 133 -2.67 7.51 3.50
C LEU A 133 -1.97 6.52 4.43
N ALA A 134 -2.62 6.17 5.53
CA ALA A 134 -2.21 5.08 6.40
C ALA A 134 -3.28 3.99 6.41
N VAL A 135 -2.91 2.76 6.07
CA VAL A 135 -3.78 1.59 6.13
C VAL A 135 -3.11 0.54 7.01
N ASN A 136 -3.83 0.04 8.00
CA ASN A 136 -3.36 -0.97 8.93
C ASN A 136 -4.42 -2.08 9.08
N THR A 137 -4.08 -3.31 8.68
CA THR A 137 -4.97 -4.48 8.81
C THR A 137 -4.33 -5.54 9.70
N ARG A 138 -5.00 -5.90 10.82
CA ARG A 138 -4.39 -6.76 11.84
C ARG A 138 -4.60 -8.25 11.67
N LYS A 139 -5.76 -8.69 11.17
CA LYS A 139 -6.08 -10.13 10.99
C LYS A 139 -5.85 -10.63 9.57
N GLY A 140 -5.87 -9.70 8.63
CA GLY A 140 -5.44 -9.90 7.28
C GLY A 140 -6.38 -9.30 6.25
N GLY A 141 -5.97 -9.40 5.00
CA GLY A 141 -6.60 -8.73 3.87
C GLY A 141 -5.54 -8.20 2.92
N ASP A 142 -5.86 -8.24 1.63
CA ASP A 142 -4.96 -7.70 0.62
C ASP A 142 -5.13 -6.18 0.55
N ILE A 143 -4.04 -5.46 0.39
CA ILE A 143 -4.08 -4.03 0.08
C ILE A 143 -3.69 -3.89 -1.39
N ARG A 144 -4.56 -3.27 -2.19
CA ARG A 144 -4.37 -3.09 -3.63
C ARG A 144 -4.38 -1.61 -3.99
N ILE A 145 -3.36 -1.15 -4.69
CA ILE A 145 -3.28 0.22 -5.19
C ILE A 145 -3.42 0.19 -6.72
N ARG A 146 -4.47 0.83 -7.22
CA ARG A 146 -4.87 0.89 -8.64
C ARG A 146 -5.17 2.33 -9.04
N THR A 147 -4.20 3.21 -8.91
CA THR A 147 -4.30 4.57 -9.46
C THR A 147 -3.70 4.54 -10.86
N GLU A 148 -4.52 4.27 -11.87
CA GLU A 148 -4.06 4.11 -13.26
C GLU A 148 -3.43 5.40 -13.81
N GLY A 149 -3.86 6.57 -13.35
CA GLY A 149 -3.33 7.87 -13.74
C GLY A 149 -2.04 8.29 -13.03
N LYS A 150 -1.25 9.11 -13.72
CA LYS A 150 -0.06 9.80 -13.16
C LYS A 150 -0.43 10.97 -12.22
N LEU A 151 -1.72 11.27 -12.10
CA LEU A 151 -2.23 12.52 -11.53
C LEU A 151 -2.70 12.39 -10.07
N VAL A 152 -2.91 11.16 -9.59
CA VAL A 152 -3.12 10.90 -8.16
C VAL A 152 -1.76 10.67 -7.52
N ILE A 153 -1.33 11.64 -6.71
CA ILE A 153 -0.05 11.59 -6.00
C ILE A 153 -0.35 11.58 -4.50
N ILE A 154 0.06 10.52 -3.84
CA ILE A 154 -0.03 10.42 -2.38
C ILE A 154 1.29 10.95 -1.80
N ASP A 155 1.22 11.86 -0.84
CA ASP A 155 2.42 12.46 -0.25
C ASP A 155 3.22 11.44 0.56
N ASP A 156 2.54 10.83 1.53
CA ASP A 156 3.08 9.79 2.39
C ASP A 156 2.10 8.62 2.42
N MET A 157 2.61 7.44 2.10
CA MET A 157 1.84 6.20 2.10
C MET A 157 2.44 5.24 3.12
N LYS A 158 1.60 4.75 4.03
CA LYS A 158 1.96 3.71 5.00
C LYS A 158 0.95 2.57 4.92
N LEU A 159 1.36 1.42 4.39
CA LEU A 159 0.51 0.24 4.25
C LEU A 159 1.08 -0.89 5.13
N GLU A 160 0.31 -1.34 6.11
CA GLU A 160 0.69 -2.41 7.02
C GLU A 160 -0.41 -3.49 7.07
N THR A 161 -0.03 -4.75 6.88
CA THR A 161 -0.91 -5.91 7.09
C THR A 161 -0.18 -6.99 7.86
N THR A 162 -0.84 -7.68 8.81
CA THR A 162 -0.20 -8.84 9.46
C THR A 162 -0.19 -10.06 8.52
N VAL A 163 -1.24 -10.23 7.72
CA VAL A 163 -1.44 -11.38 6.84
C VAL A 163 -2.14 -10.93 5.56
N GLY A 164 -1.48 -11.00 4.43
CA GLY A 164 -2.06 -10.56 3.16
C GLY A 164 -1.03 -9.88 2.28
N ASP A 165 -1.38 -9.75 1.02
CA ASP A 165 -0.48 -9.19 0.03
C ASP A 165 -0.69 -7.67 -0.07
N ILE A 166 0.39 -6.95 -0.37
CA ILE A 166 0.33 -5.55 -0.79
C ILE A 166 0.67 -5.51 -2.27
N LEU A 167 -0.30 -5.14 -3.10
CA LEU A 167 -0.24 -5.19 -4.56
C LEU A 167 -0.30 -3.77 -5.14
N PHE A 168 0.70 -3.43 -5.94
CA PHE A 168 0.76 -2.18 -6.69
C PHE A 168 0.55 -2.46 -8.19
N GLU A 169 -0.65 -2.21 -8.69
CA GLU A 169 -0.88 -2.27 -10.14
C GLU A 169 -0.35 -0.98 -10.78
N ALA A 170 -0.69 0.16 -10.18
CA ALA A 170 -0.10 1.46 -10.45
C ALA A 170 -0.30 2.36 -9.23
N GLY A 171 0.75 3.08 -8.82
CA GLY A 171 0.72 3.98 -7.66
C GLY A 171 1.80 5.05 -7.77
N SER A 172 1.48 6.30 -7.45
CA SER A 172 2.45 7.40 -7.39
C SER A 172 2.53 7.99 -5.98
N VAL A 173 3.74 8.07 -5.43
CA VAL A 173 4.01 8.58 -4.08
C VAL A 173 5.08 9.67 -4.14
N ARG A 174 4.86 10.81 -3.47
CA ARG A 174 5.80 11.94 -3.49
C ARG A 174 6.99 11.71 -2.57
N ASN A 175 6.74 11.56 -1.27
CA ASN A 175 7.79 11.57 -0.26
C ASN A 175 8.16 10.16 0.20
N SER A 176 7.22 9.42 0.82
CA SER A 176 7.56 8.16 1.49
C SER A 176 6.52 7.08 1.28
N ALA A 177 6.94 5.94 0.75
CA ALA A 177 6.13 4.73 0.71
C ALA A 177 6.69 3.69 1.69
N LYS A 178 5.95 3.40 2.76
CA LYS A 178 6.30 2.41 3.78
C LYS A 178 5.34 1.24 3.74
N LEU A 179 5.85 0.08 3.34
CA LEU A 179 5.09 -1.11 3.04
C LEU A 179 5.51 -2.22 3.99
N LYS A 180 4.57 -2.83 4.69
CA LYS A 180 4.88 -3.88 5.65
C LYS A 180 3.84 -4.99 5.61
N THR A 181 4.29 -6.22 5.42
CA THR A 181 3.46 -7.40 5.63
C THR A 181 4.09 -8.37 6.63
N GLY A 182 3.31 -8.95 7.54
CA GLY A 182 3.80 -10.02 8.40
C GLY A 182 4.01 -11.30 7.59
N ARG A 183 2.93 -11.78 6.97
CA ARG A 183 2.93 -12.93 6.07
C ARG A 183 2.17 -12.60 4.80
N GLY A 184 2.89 -12.47 3.71
CA GLY A 184 2.36 -12.11 2.40
C GLY A 184 3.43 -11.48 1.53
N LYS A 185 3.06 -11.18 0.30
CA LYS A 185 3.94 -10.61 -0.71
C LYS A 185 3.76 -9.11 -0.80
N ILE A 186 4.83 -8.41 -1.17
CA ILE A 186 4.75 -7.02 -1.61
C ILE A 186 5.19 -7.02 -3.06
N GLN A 187 4.27 -6.73 -3.99
CA GLN A 187 4.59 -6.81 -5.41
C GLN A 187 3.95 -5.72 -6.25
N GLY A 188 4.59 -5.34 -7.34
CA GLY A 188 4.04 -4.43 -8.33
C GLY A 188 4.93 -3.27 -8.72
N THR A 189 4.34 -2.24 -9.34
CA THR A 189 5.06 -1.05 -9.81
C THR A 189 4.68 0.18 -9.00
N ILE A 190 5.67 0.85 -8.41
CA ILE A 190 5.49 2.09 -7.66
C ILE A 190 6.31 3.22 -8.29
N ARG A 191 5.68 4.37 -8.51
CA ARG A 191 6.38 5.62 -8.84
C ARG A 191 6.67 6.37 -7.55
N SER A 192 7.93 6.66 -7.26
CA SER A 192 8.31 7.36 -6.03
C SER A 192 9.45 8.34 -6.27
N MET A 193 9.46 9.47 -5.56
CA MET A 193 10.46 10.52 -5.75
C MET A 193 11.52 10.60 -4.65
N GLN A 194 11.25 10.10 -3.43
CA GLN A 194 12.21 10.22 -2.32
C GLN A 194 12.49 8.94 -1.53
N GLN A 195 11.46 8.16 -1.15
CA GLN A 195 11.70 6.97 -0.33
C GLN A 195 10.72 5.83 -0.61
N VAL A 196 11.25 4.61 -0.69
CA VAL A 196 10.49 3.35 -0.69
C VAL A 196 11.10 2.39 0.32
N GLU A 197 10.34 2.04 1.34
CA GLU A 197 10.69 1.03 2.33
C GLU A 197 9.68 -0.11 2.26
N ALA A 198 10.13 -1.34 2.01
CA ALA A 198 9.27 -2.51 2.03
C ALA A 198 9.85 -3.59 2.94
N THR A 199 9.04 -4.10 3.86
CA THR A 199 9.46 -5.15 4.80
C THR A 199 8.45 -6.29 4.84
N THR A 200 8.93 -7.52 4.83
CA THR A 200 8.12 -8.71 5.07
C THR A 200 8.81 -9.71 6.00
N THR A 201 8.03 -10.38 6.84
CA THR A 201 8.57 -11.44 7.71
C THR A 201 8.52 -12.81 7.02
N LEU A 202 7.45 -13.08 6.28
CA LEU A 202 7.17 -14.35 5.61
C LEU A 202 6.49 -14.09 4.26
N GLY A 203 7.28 -13.79 3.23
CA GLY A 203 6.82 -13.68 1.85
C GLY A 203 7.78 -12.85 1.01
N ASP A 204 7.58 -12.86 -0.30
CA ASP A 204 8.52 -12.26 -1.26
C ASP A 204 8.26 -10.76 -1.43
N ILE A 205 9.32 -10.02 -1.79
CA ILE A 205 9.19 -8.63 -2.28
C ILE A 205 9.60 -8.62 -3.74
N GLY A 206 8.70 -8.24 -4.64
CA GLY A 206 8.94 -8.08 -6.07
C GLY A 206 8.47 -6.72 -6.55
N LEU A 207 9.32 -5.70 -6.43
CA LEU A 207 8.95 -4.32 -6.73
C LEU A 207 9.70 -3.78 -7.94
N VAL A 208 8.97 -3.10 -8.81
CA VAL A 208 9.53 -2.23 -9.85
C VAL A 208 9.36 -0.79 -9.39
N VAL A 209 10.46 -0.05 -9.31
CA VAL A 209 10.44 1.36 -8.91
C VAL A 209 10.70 2.24 -10.11
N ASP A 210 9.75 3.13 -10.38
CA ASP A 210 9.84 4.20 -11.38
C ASP A 210 10.18 5.51 -10.68
N ALA A 211 11.40 5.98 -10.86
CA ALA A 211 11.88 7.19 -10.21
C ALA A 211 11.74 8.44 -11.09
N SER A 212 10.94 8.38 -12.17
CA SER A 212 10.71 9.47 -13.14
C SER A 212 10.42 10.82 -12.46
N PRO A 213 11.41 11.74 -12.40
CA PRO A 213 11.25 13.05 -11.75
C PRO A 213 10.65 14.10 -12.70
N GLY A 214 10.33 13.71 -13.94
CA GLY A 214 10.15 14.63 -15.07
C GLY A 214 8.76 15.25 -15.22
N GLU A 215 7.72 14.68 -14.58
CA GLU A 215 6.35 15.18 -14.76
C GLU A 215 5.78 15.88 -13.51
N LEU A 216 6.47 15.85 -12.36
CA LEU A 216 5.95 16.36 -11.08
C LEU A 216 6.76 17.50 -10.42
N GLY A 217 7.76 18.05 -11.13
CA GLY A 217 8.43 19.29 -10.70
C GLY A 217 9.41 19.13 -9.52
N THR A 218 10.59 19.74 -9.67
CA THR A 218 11.68 19.92 -8.67
C THR A 218 12.36 18.62 -8.22
N SER A 219 13.44 18.19 -8.87
CA SER A 219 14.86 18.58 -8.66
C SER A 219 15.54 17.93 -7.44
N SER A 220 16.64 17.23 -7.75
CA SER A 220 17.81 16.87 -6.90
C SER A 220 17.75 15.80 -5.81
N ASP A 221 16.59 15.28 -5.39
CA ASP A 221 16.61 14.36 -4.24
C ASP A 221 17.03 12.93 -4.60
N ASN A 222 17.88 12.36 -3.75
CA ASN A 222 18.30 10.97 -3.82
C ASN A 222 17.13 10.08 -3.38
N LEU A 223 16.55 9.30 -4.29
CA LEU A 223 15.57 8.28 -3.95
C LEU A 223 16.27 7.16 -3.17
N ASN A 224 15.77 6.86 -1.98
CA ASN A 224 16.30 5.78 -1.14
C ASN A 224 15.35 4.60 -1.15
N ILE A 225 15.86 3.43 -1.55
CA ILE A 225 15.10 2.18 -1.62
C ILE A 225 15.66 1.21 -0.58
N THR A 226 14.83 0.77 0.36
CA THR A 226 15.19 -0.26 1.35
C THR A 226 14.19 -1.39 1.32
N LEU A 227 14.61 -2.57 0.88
CA LEU A 227 13.77 -3.78 0.84
C LEU A 227 14.34 -4.84 1.78
N GLN A 228 13.49 -5.40 2.64
CA GLN A 228 13.90 -6.41 3.61
C GLN A 228 12.88 -7.54 3.71
N SER A 229 13.34 -8.78 3.51
CA SER A 229 12.58 -9.99 3.77
C SER A 229 13.35 -10.88 4.74
N ALA A 230 12.70 -11.30 5.82
CA ALA A 230 13.37 -12.10 6.84
C ALA A 230 13.60 -13.56 6.43
N LYS A 231 12.77 -14.11 5.53
CA LYS A 231 12.77 -15.54 5.17
C LYS A 231 12.36 -15.80 3.72
N SER A 232 12.47 -14.82 2.84
CA SER A 232 12.04 -14.98 1.45
C SER A 232 12.86 -14.10 0.51
N SER A 233 12.58 -14.24 -0.79
CA SER A 233 13.35 -13.62 -1.86
C SER A 233 13.01 -12.13 -2.02
N ILE A 234 13.94 -11.40 -2.63
CA ILE A 234 13.74 -10.01 -3.04
C ILE A 234 14.16 -9.87 -4.50
N ASP A 235 13.28 -9.28 -5.29
CA ASP A 235 13.54 -8.79 -6.64
C ASP A 235 13.22 -7.29 -6.72
N LEU A 236 14.21 -6.50 -7.12
CA LEU A 236 14.06 -5.07 -7.39
C LEU A 236 14.32 -4.81 -8.87
N GLY A 237 13.32 -4.29 -9.57
CA GLY A 237 13.47 -3.68 -10.88
C GLY A 237 13.55 -2.16 -10.79
N LEU A 238 14.43 -1.53 -11.55
CA LEU A 238 14.43 -0.08 -11.77
C LEU A 238 14.11 0.25 -13.22
N ILE A 239 13.24 1.24 -13.42
CA ILE A 239 12.91 1.74 -14.76
C ILE A 239 13.29 3.21 -14.92
N GLN A 240 13.66 3.57 -16.16
CA GLN A 240 14.07 4.90 -16.58
C GLN A 240 15.33 5.45 -15.87
N ARG A 241 15.15 6.44 -14.99
CA ARG A 241 16.23 7.19 -14.35
C ARG A 241 16.04 7.18 -12.86
N TYR A 242 17.07 6.77 -12.14
CA TYR A 242 17.09 6.69 -10.68
C TYR A 242 18.43 7.20 -10.15
N HIS A 243 18.34 8.20 -9.27
CA HIS A 243 19.49 8.73 -8.55
C HIS A 243 19.29 8.48 -7.06
N GLY A 244 20.19 7.74 -6.42
CA GLY A 244 20.14 7.50 -4.97
C GLY A 244 20.61 6.11 -4.55
N TRP A 245 20.34 5.76 -3.29
CA TRP A 245 20.85 4.55 -2.63
C TRP A 245 19.81 3.44 -2.58
N PHE A 246 20.22 2.21 -2.90
CA PHE A 246 19.39 1.02 -2.66
C PHE A 246 20.08 0.05 -1.70
N SER A 247 19.27 -0.60 -0.86
CA SER A 247 19.68 -1.63 0.10
C SER A 247 18.66 -2.76 0.15
N LEU A 248 19.07 -3.96 -0.26
CA LEU A 248 18.27 -5.17 -0.32
C LEU A 248 18.82 -6.21 0.68
N LYS A 249 17.94 -6.80 1.48
CA LYS A 249 18.30 -7.85 2.44
C LYS A 249 17.28 -8.99 2.44
N SER A 250 17.66 -10.13 1.85
CA SER A 250 16.87 -11.35 1.79
C SER A 250 17.29 -12.33 2.89
N GLY A 251 16.37 -13.19 3.31
CA GLY A 251 16.61 -14.20 4.34
C GLY A 251 17.10 -15.55 3.82
N ILE A 252 16.93 -15.81 2.52
CA ILE A 252 17.12 -17.16 1.93
C ILE A 252 18.15 -17.19 0.80
N ASP A 253 18.30 -16.11 0.04
CA ASP A 253 19.11 -16.06 -1.17
C ASP A 253 19.63 -14.65 -1.45
N LYS A 254 20.46 -14.53 -2.49
CA LYS A 254 20.98 -13.23 -2.89
C LYS A 254 19.84 -12.45 -3.55
N PRO A 255 19.53 -11.22 -3.10
CA PRO A 255 18.55 -10.37 -3.76
C PRO A 255 18.88 -10.20 -5.25
N THR A 256 17.84 -10.25 -6.08
CA THR A 256 17.94 -9.97 -7.52
C THR A 256 17.72 -8.48 -7.75
N PHE A 257 18.49 -7.93 -8.70
CA PHE A 257 18.42 -6.54 -9.10
C PHE A 257 18.45 -6.48 -10.62
N THR A 258 17.43 -5.89 -11.20
CA THR A 258 17.24 -5.79 -12.65
C THR A 258 17.07 -4.34 -13.07
N LEU A 259 17.61 -4.03 -14.25
CA LEU A 259 17.49 -2.72 -14.88
C LEU A 259 16.70 -2.86 -16.17
N SER A 260 15.81 -1.90 -16.44
CA SER A 260 15.19 -1.77 -17.76
C SER A 260 16.25 -1.66 -18.87
N PRO A 261 16.00 -2.18 -20.08
CA PRO A 261 16.87 -1.94 -21.24
C PRO A 261 17.11 -0.44 -21.53
N ASP A 262 16.15 0.41 -21.19
CA ASP A 262 16.23 1.87 -21.40
C ASP A 262 16.85 2.63 -20.21
N TYR A 263 17.41 1.90 -19.23
CA TYR A 263 18.01 2.50 -18.04
C TYR A 263 19.38 3.08 -18.37
N THR A 264 19.56 4.39 -18.12
CA THR A 264 20.76 5.14 -18.56
C THR A 264 21.72 5.50 -17.44
N ASP A 265 21.37 5.25 -16.18
CA ASP A 265 22.20 5.70 -15.04
C ASP A 265 23.30 4.68 -14.70
N ILE A 266 24.38 5.17 -14.10
CA ILE A 266 25.51 4.34 -13.66
C ILE A 266 25.16 3.68 -12.33
N VAL A 267 25.30 2.36 -12.24
CA VAL A 267 25.09 1.60 -11.01
C VAL A 267 26.43 1.19 -10.40
N SER A 268 26.68 1.63 -9.17
CA SER A 268 27.84 1.25 -8.36
C SER A 268 27.43 0.32 -7.21
N ILE A 269 27.82 -0.95 -7.26
CA ILE A 269 27.56 -1.92 -6.18
C ILE A 269 28.57 -1.72 -5.05
N THR A 270 28.08 -1.42 -3.84
CA THR A 270 28.91 -1.23 -2.64
C THR A 270 28.99 -2.48 -1.76
N LYS A 271 27.96 -3.33 -1.80
CA LYS A 271 27.93 -4.60 -1.07
C LYS A 271 27.21 -5.65 -1.88
N SER A 272 27.78 -6.84 -1.97
CA SER A 272 27.16 -8.02 -2.55
C SER A 272 27.55 -9.24 -1.74
N SER A 273 26.59 -9.85 -1.06
CA SER A 273 26.74 -11.13 -0.34
C SER A 273 25.64 -12.10 -0.75
N ALA A 274 25.65 -13.30 -0.15
CA ALA A 274 24.62 -14.31 -0.35
C ALA A 274 23.21 -13.88 0.10
N THR A 275 23.07 -12.80 0.87
CA THR A 275 21.78 -12.36 1.45
C THR A 275 21.60 -10.85 1.45
N SER A 276 22.54 -10.10 0.87
CA SER A 276 22.45 -8.64 0.80
C SER A 276 23.05 -8.09 -0.47
N LEU A 277 22.41 -7.04 -0.99
CA LEU A 277 22.89 -6.26 -2.12
C LEU A 277 22.62 -4.79 -1.84
N SER A 278 23.63 -3.93 -1.90
CA SER A 278 23.45 -2.48 -1.80
C SER A 278 24.33 -1.76 -2.80
N GLY A 279 23.90 -0.57 -3.19
CA GLY A 279 24.61 0.24 -4.16
C GLY A 279 24.03 1.62 -4.30
N TRP A 280 24.72 2.41 -5.12
CA TRP A 280 24.31 3.75 -5.48
C TRP A 280 24.08 3.83 -6.99
N CYS A 281 23.04 4.54 -7.39
CA CYS A 281 22.80 4.88 -8.78
C CYS A 281 23.04 6.38 -8.98
N GLN A 282 23.89 6.70 -9.96
CA GLN A 282 24.26 8.06 -10.28
C GLN A 282 23.95 8.35 -11.75
N ARG A 283 23.35 9.52 -11.99
CA ARG A 283 23.16 10.00 -13.36
C ARG A 283 24.49 10.05 -14.08
N GLU A 284 24.54 9.54 -15.31
CA GLU A 284 25.67 9.83 -16.17
C GLU A 284 25.83 11.36 -16.25
N PRO A 285 27.01 11.92 -15.94
CA PRO A 285 27.24 13.32 -16.21
C PRO A 285 27.07 13.50 -17.72
N CYS A 286 26.17 14.41 -18.12
CA CYS A 286 26.10 14.84 -19.51
C CYS A 286 27.54 15.13 -19.96
N LYS A 287 28.08 14.32 -20.89
CA LYS A 287 29.29 14.69 -21.61
C LYS A 287 28.98 16.03 -22.25
N ALA A 288 29.44 17.12 -21.64
CA ALA A 288 29.49 18.39 -22.30
C ALA A 288 30.25 18.14 -23.60
N LEU A 289 29.57 18.34 -24.73
CA LEU A 289 30.23 18.50 -26.01
C LEU A 289 31.21 19.66 -25.84
N LEU A 290 32.46 19.35 -25.51
CA LEU A 290 33.59 20.20 -25.81
C LEU A 290 33.69 20.23 -27.34
N MET A 291 32.87 21.07 -27.97
CA MET A 291 33.21 21.60 -29.28
C MET A 291 34.39 22.53 -29.03
N SER A 292 35.59 21.97 -29.21
CA SER A 292 36.80 22.76 -29.44
C SER A 292 36.53 23.69 -30.62
N VAL A 293 36.64 24.99 -30.39
CA VAL A 293 36.84 26.01 -31.44
C VAL A 293 38.29 25.93 -31.90
#